data_AF-A0A6A6KSN3-F1
#
_entry.id   AF-A0A6A6KSN3-F1
#
_cell.length_a   1.000
_cell.length_b   1.000
_cell.length_c   1.000
_cell.angle_alpha   90.00
_cell.angle_beta   90.00
_cell.angle_gamma   90.00
#
_symmetry.space_group_name_H-M   'P 1'
#
loop_
_entity.id
_entity.type
_entity.pdbx_description
1 polymer ?
#
loop_
_entity_poly.entity_id
_entity_poly.type
_entity_poly.pdbx_seq_one_letter_code
_entity_poly.pdbx_strand_id
1 'polypeptide(L)'
;MIENEGFPDQTYDAWSVSGVSAYCGGLWVAALQAASALAREVGDNASANYFWAKYQKAKAVYVKLWNGSYFNYDSSSNSSIHADQLAGHWYARACGLSPIVDEEKVKSSLEKIHKFNVLKVKDGMRGAVNGMLPDGRVDMSALQSREIWPGVTYAVAASMIQEGMVDMAFQTAVGIYEAAWSQEGLGYSFQIPEGWNTDDQYRSLCYMRPLAIWAMQWALSKPKLVKEEMNLDLVDETLHHRQNLGFSRVAQLLKLPKDEASKSFLQVVYEFTCRRLPL
;
A
#
# COMPACT_ATOMS: atom_id res chain seq x y z
N MET A 1 14.08 -5.87 5.80
CA MET A 1 12.81 -5.50 5.16
C MET A 1 11.73 -5.67 6.22
N ILE A 2 10.59 -4.98 6.12
CA ILE A 2 9.42 -5.36 6.92
C ILE A 2 8.78 -6.59 6.29
N GLU A 3 8.26 -7.50 7.10
CA GLU A 3 7.60 -8.73 6.64
C GLU A 3 6.24 -8.85 7.35
N ASN A 4 5.23 -9.25 6.58
CA ASN A 4 3.89 -9.57 7.07
C ASN A 4 3.86 -11.02 7.59
N GLU A 5 3.10 -11.24 8.67
CA GLU A 5 3.18 -12.48 9.47
C GLU A 5 2.25 -13.61 9.01
N GLY A 6 1.56 -13.47 7.86
CA GLY A 6 0.62 -14.48 7.36
C GLY A 6 -0.78 -14.39 7.98
N PHE A 7 -1.06 -13.32 8.72
CA PHE A 7 -2.40 -12.90 9.14
C PHE A 7 -2.60 -11.41 8.80
N PRO A 8 -3.83 -10.87 8.85
CA PRO A 8 -4.06 -9.46 8.54
C PRO A 8 -3.44 -8.54 9.60
N ASP A 9 -2.28 -7.98 9.28
CA ASP A 9 -1.47 -7.10 10.12
C ASP A 9 -1.33 -5.68 9.51
N GLN A 10 -2.27 -5.31 8.65
CA GLN A 10 -2.33 -4.06 7.89
C GLN A 10 -3.79 -3.65 7.59
N THR A 11 -4.03 -2.53 6.88
CA THR A 11 -5.39 -1.94 6.71
C THR A 11 -6.41 -2.83 5.99
N TYR A 12 -5.97 -3.75 5.16
CA TYR A 12 -6.76 -4.84 4.61
C TYR A 12 -6.83 -5.96 5.66
N ASP A 13 -7.52 -5.67 6.76
CA ASP A 13 -7.63 -6.48 7.98
C ASP A 13 -8.39 -7.81 7.83
N ALA A 14 -8.85 -8.13 6.62
CA ALA A 14 -9.41 -9.43 6.26
C ALA A 14 -8.72 -10.06 5.04
N TRP A 15 -7.62 -9.48 4.54
CA TRP A 15 -6.83 -10.04 3.44
C TRP A 15 -5.41 -10.31 3.92
N SER A 16 -5.08 -11.60 4.07
CA SER A 16 -3.82 -12.03 4.67
C SER A 16 -2.65 -11.88 3.70
N VAL A 17 -1.50 -11.51 4.24
CA VAL A 17 -0.26 -11.24 3.51
C VAL A 17 0.87 -11.99 4.19
N SER A 18 1.80 -12.58 3.43
CA SER A 18 2.95 -13.30 4.02
C SER A 18 4.30 -12.88 3.44
N GLY A 19 5.24 -12.59 4.34
CA GLY A 19 6.58 -12.14 3.99
C GLY A 19 6.60 -10.70 3.47
N VAL A 20 7.46 -10.41 2.49
CA VAL A 20 7.56 -9.06 1.92
C VAL A 20 6.39 -8.81 0.98
N SER A 21 5.60 -7.77 1.21
CA SER A 21 4.48 -7.39 0.35
C SER A 21 4.72 -6.13 -0.47
N ALA A 22 4.00 -6.00 -1.58
CA ALA A 22 4.07 -4.79 -2.40
C ALA A 22 3.60 -3.56 -1.60
N TYR A 23 2.47 -3.69 -0.91
CA TYR A 23 1.89 -2.62 -0.10
C TYR A 23 2.78 -2.20 1.08
N CYS A 24 2.99 -3.06 2.07
CA CYS A 24 3.75 -2.72 3.28
C CYS A 24 5.24 -2.50 2.96
N GLY A 25 5.79 -3.29 2.04
CA GLY A 25 7.17 -3.14 1.59
C GLY A 25 7.42 -1.79 0.91
N GLY A 26 6.53 -1.38 0.02
CA GLY A 26 6.61 -0.08 -0.64
C GLY A 26 6.51 1.07 0.35
N LEU A 27 5.53 1.03 1.26
CA LEU A 27 5.37 2.01 2.34
C LEU A 27 6.62 2.11 3.22
N TRP A 28 7.21 0.98 3.59
CA TRP A 28 8.43 0.93 4.39
C TRP A 28 9.62 1.58 3.68
N VAL A 29 9.81 1.29 2.39
CA VAL A 29 10.88 1.90 1.59
C VAL A 29 10.69 3.42 1.52
N ALA A 30 9.47 3.90 1.26
CA ALA A 30 9.17 5.33 1.22
C ALA A 30 9.38 6.01 2.59
N ALA A 31 8.94 5.37 3.68
CA ALA A 31 9.09 5.87 5.04
C ALA A 31 10.57 6.01 5.45
N LEU A 32 11.44 5.06 5.10
CA LEU A 32 12.87 5.16 5.36
C LEU A 32 13.51 6.35 4.62
N GLN A 33 13.10 6.59 3.37
CA GLN A 33 13.58 7.75 2.62
C GLN A 33 13.08 9.06 3.26
N ALA A 34 11.81 9.12 3.65
CA ALA A 34 11.24 10.27 4.34
C ALA A 34 11.95 10.55 5.67
N ALA A 35 12.20 9.51 6.49
CA ALA A 35 12.92 9.64 7.75
C ALA A 35 14.36 10.12 7.54
N SER A 36 15.03 9.64 6.48
CA SER A 36 16.35 10.17 6.09
C SER A 36 16.30 11.64 5.72
N ALA A 37 15.28 12.09 4.99
CA ALA A 37 15.12 13.49 4.59
C ALA A 37 14.84 14.38 5.81
N LEU A 38 13.88 13.99 6.66
CA LEU A 38 13.55 14.71 7.89
C LEU A 38 14.73 14.84 8.85
N ALA A 39 15.56 13.79 8.99
CA ALA A 39 16.75 13.85 9.82
C ALA A 39 17.77 14.88 9.31
N ARG A 40 17.90 15.06 8.00
CA ARG A 40 18.76 16.10 7.42
C ARG A 40 18.25 17.51 7.71
N GLU A 41 16.95 17.73 7.57
CA GLU A 41 16.30 19.03 7.84
C GLU A 41 16.56 19.52 9.27
N VAL A 42 16.66 18.60 10.24
CA VAL A 42 16.96 18.94 11.65
C VAL A 42 18.46 18.87 12.00
N GLY A 43 19.33 18.64 11.02
CA GLY A 43 20.78 18.56 11.21
C GLY A 43 21.31 17.25 11.83
N ASP A 44 20.48 16.21 11.96
CA ASP A 44 20.89 14.89 12.45
C ASP A 44 21.44 14.02 11.30
N ASN A 45 22.65 14.35 10.86
CA ASN A 45 23.35 13.63 9.78
C ASN A 45 23.58 12.15 10.10
N ALA A 46 23.71 11.78 11.37
CA ALA A 46 23.92 10.41 11.79
C ALA A 46 22.67 9.55 11.54
N SER A 47 21.50 10.02 11.96
CA SER A 47 20.22 9.36 11.68
C SER A 47 19.88 9.38 10.20
N ALA A 48 20.17 10.48 9.50
CA ALA A 48 19.98 10.57 8.05
C ALA A 48 20.73 9.46 7.30
N ASN A 49 22.04 9.30 7.57
CA ASN A 49 22.86 8.27 6.93
C ASN A 49 22.41 6.86 7.31
N TYR A 50 21.98 6.65 8.55
CA TYR A 50 21.43 5.38 9.02
C TYR A 50 20.15 4.99 8.26
N PHE A 51 19.18 5.89 8.16
CA PHE A 51 17.93 5.64 7.43
C PHE A 51 18.16 5.49 5.93
N TRP A 52 19.08 6.26 5.34
CA TRP A 52 19.46 6.11 3.95
C TRP A 52 20.05 4.74 3.64
N ALA A 53 20.98 4.26 4.47
CA ALA A 53 21.55 2.92 4.32
C ALA A 53 20.47 1.82 4.43
N LYS A 54 19.51 1.98 5.34
CA LYS A 54 18.35 1.07 5.44
C LYS A 54 17.44 1.16 4.21
N TYR A 55 17.18 2.36 3.70
CA TYR A 55 16.39 2.59 2.49
C TYR A 55 16.98 1.83 1.30
N GLN A 56 18.28 1.94 1.06
CA GLN A 56 18.95 1.25 -0.05
C GLN A 56 18.82 -0.27 0.07
N LYS A 57 19.04 -0.81 1.27
CA LYS A 57 18.87 -2.25 1.54
C LYS A 57 17.41 -2.71 1.36
N ALA A 58 16.44 -1.93 1.85
CA ALA A 58 15.03 -2.24 1.72
C ALA A 58 14.55 -2.18 0.26
N LYS A 59 14.96 -1.15 -0.49
CA LYS A 59 14.68 -1.01 -1.92
C LYS A 59 15.18 -2.20 -2.72
N ALA A 60 16.40 -2.68 -2.44
CA ALA A 60 16.98 -3.86 -3.08
C ALA A 60 16.19 -5.17 -2.81
N VAL A 61 15.52 -5.28 -1.66
CA VAL A 61 14.62 -6.41 -1.37
C VAL A 61 13.26 -6.23 -2.05
N TYR A 62 12.70 -5.02 -1.99
CA TYR A 62 11.39 -4.68 -2.57
C TYR A 62 11.32 -4.99 -4.07
N VAL A 63 12.37 -4.63 -4.82
CA VAL A 63 12.40 -4.86 -6.28
C VAL A 63 12.33 -6.34 -6.68
N LYS A 64 12.56 -7.29 -5.75
CA LYS A 64 12.43 -8.72 -6.02
C LYS A 64 10.98 -9.18 -6.22
N LEU A 65 10.01 -8.37 -5.82
CA LEU A 65 8.59 -8.63 -6.08
C LEU A 65 8.21 -8.37 -7.55
N TRP A 66 9.06 -7.67 -8.31
CA TRP A 66 8.83 -7.42 -9.73
C TRP A 66 8.82 -8.72 -10.52
N ASN A 67 7.70 -8.99 -11.22
CA ASN A 67 7.51 -10.23 -11.99
C ASN A 67 7.71 -10.05 -13.51
N GLY A 68 8.21 -8.89 -13.94
CA GLY A 68 8.35 -8.55 -15.36
C GLY A 68 7.24 -7.66 -15.90
N SER A 69 6.13 -7.46 -15.17
CA SER A 69 5.05 -6.57 -15.59
C SER A 69 4.40 -5.77 -14.46
N TYR A 70 4.40 -6.28 -13.24
CA TYR A 70 3.91 -5.59 -12.03
C TYR A 70 4.59 -6.20 -10.80
N PHE A 71 4.26 -5.72 -9.60
CA PHE A 71 4.76 -6.27 -8.35
C PHE A 71 3.78 -7.33 -7.83
N ASN A 72 4.29 -8.54 -7.55
CA ASN A 72 3.51 -9.59 -6.89
C ASN A 72 2.95 -9.07 -5.55
N TYR A 73 1.77 -9.53 -5.18
CA TYR A 73 1.09 -9.14 -3.95
C TYR A 73 2.02 -9.29 -2.73
N ASP A 74 2.67 -10.45 -2.65
CA ASP A 74 3.71 -10.72 -1.66
C ASP A 74 4.75 -11.75 -2.14
N SER A 75 5.73 -12.00 -1.29
CA SER A 75 6.84 -12.92 -1.55
C SER A 75 6.46 -14.41 -1.44
N SER A 76 5.22 -14.75 -1.07
CA SER A 76 4.75 -16.13 -0.90
C SER A 76 4.28 -16.78 -2.21
N SER A 77 4.71 -16.24 -3.36
CA SER A 77 4.25 -16.60 -4.72
C SER A 77 2.79 -16.21 -5.01
N ASN A 78 2.22 -15.27 -4.26
CA ASN A 78 0.93 -14.68 -4.58
C ASN A 78 1.10 -13.59 -5.66
N SER A 79 0.56 -13.85 -6.84
CA SER A 79 0.63 -12.94 -7.99
C SER A 79 -0.65 -12.14 -8.25
N SER A 80 -1.56 -12.04 -7.27
CA SER A 80 -2.71 -11.14 -7.37
C SER A 80 -2.24 -9.70 -7.66
N ILE A 81 -2.83 -9.09 -8.68
CA ILE A 81 -2.62 -7.69 -9.04
C ILE A 81 -3.38 -6.88 -8.01
N HIS A 82 -2.64 -6.31 -7.05
CA HIS A 82 -3.21 -5.46 -6.01
C HIS A 82 -3.27 -4.01 -6.50
N ALA A 83 -4.44 -3.38 -6.39
CA ALA A 83 -4.65 -1.99 -6.79
C ALA A 83 -3.72 -1.03 -6.04
N ASP A 84 -3.40 -1.31 -4.77
CA ASP A 84 -2.58 -0.44 -3.93
C ASP A 84 -1.10 -0.88 -3.86
N GLN A 85 -0.64 -1.72 -4.80
CA GLN A 85 0.73 -2.27 -4.79
C GLN A 85 1.83 -1.19 -4.85
N LEU A 86 1.50 0.05 -5.25
CA LEU A 86 2.42 1.18 -5.34
C LEU A 86 2.15 2.29 -4.31
N ALA A 87 1.43 2.02 -3.22
CA ALA A 87 1.12 3.01 -2.18
C ALA A 87 2.34 3.81 -1.69
N GLY A 88 3.47 3.13 -1.45
CA GLY A 88 4.71 3.79 -1.04
C GLY A 88 5.28 4.72 -2.11
N HIS A 89 5.17 4.34 -3.38
CA HIS A 89 5.65 5.18 -4.48
C HIS A 89 4.79 6.44 -4.61
N TRP A 90 3.46 6.30 -4.52
CA TRP A 90 2.52 7.42 -4.47
C TRP A 90 2.88 8.43 -3.38
N TYR A 91 3.13 7.96 -2.14
CA TYR A 91 3.55 8.82 -1.04
C TYR A 91 4.92 9.47 -1.27
N ALA A 92 5.91 8.72 -1.76
CA ALA A 92 7.23 9.26 -2.05
C ALA A 92 7.13 10.43 -3.05
N ARG A 93 6.37 10.26 -4.13
CA ARG A 93 6.11 11.31 -5.12
C ARG A 93 5.33 12.50 -4.54
N ALA A 94 4.34 12.24 -3.68
CA ALA A 94 3.55 13.28 -3.04
C ALA A 94 4.42 14.17 -2.12
N CYS A 95 5.38 13.58 -1.43
CA CYS A 95 6.34 14.27 -0.56
C CYS A 95 7.53 14.90 -1.32
N GLY A 96 7.63 14.74 -2.64
CA GLY A 96 8.76 15.24 -3.42
C GLY A 96 10.05 14.44 -3.30
N LEU A 97 9.98 13.24 -2.74
CA LEU A 97 11.10 12.32 -2.61
C LEU A 97 11.43 11.64 -3.94
N SER A 98 12.58 10.98 -3.99
CA SER A 98 12.99 10.21 -5.17
C SER A 98 12.12 8.96 -5.34
N PRO A 99 11.91 8.50 -6.59
CA PRO A 99 11.23 7.23 -6.87
C PRO A 99 11.81 6.05 -6.09
N ILE A 100 10.93 5.27 -5.47
CA ILE A 100 11.33 4.03 -4.78
C ILE A 100 11.50 2.86 -5.75
N VAL A 101 10.98 3.00 -6.97
CA VAL A 101 11.06 2.05 -8.08
C VAL A 101 11.34 2.79 -9.38
N ASP A 102 11.88 2.07 -10.36
CA ASP A 102 12.19 2.64 -11.68
C ASP A 102 10.91 3.05 -12.41
N GLU A 103 10.98 4.16 -13.14
CA GLU A 103 9.82 4.78 -13.79
C GLU A 103 9.08 3.83 -14.73
N GLU A 104 9.80 3.00 -15.50
CA GLU A 104 9.21 2.01 -16.40
C GLU A 104 8.37 0.96 -15.64
N LYS A 105 8.86 0.50 -14.49
CA LYS A 105 8.14 -0.48 -13.65
C LYS A 105 6.90 0.12 -13.02
N VAL A 106 6.96 1.40 -12.63
CA VAL A 106 5.82 2.15 -12.12
C VAL A 106 4.74 2.24 -13.19
N LYS A 107 5.08 2.78 -14.36
CA LYS A 107 4.15 2.94 -15.48
C LYS A 107 3.52 1.61 -15.88
N SER A 108 4.34 0.57 -16.05
CA SER A 108 3.85 -0.77 -16.38
C SER A 108 2.88 -1.34 -15.33
N SER A 109 3.14 -1.10 -14.04
CA SER A 109 2.25 -1.55 -12.96
C SER A 109 0.93 -0.77 -12.95
N LEU A 110 0.97 0.56 -13.12
CA LEU A 110 -0.23 1.40 -13.18
C LEU A 110 -1.10 1.07 -14.41
N GLU A 111 -0.47 0.85 -15.58
CA GLU A 111 -1.15 0.35 -16.78
C GLU A 111 -1.79 -1.02 -16.54
N LYS A 112 -1.11 -1.92 -15.81
CA LYS A 112 -1.66 -3.23 -15.45
C LYS A 112 -2.90 -3.06 -14.57
N ILE A 113 -2.81 -2.26 -13.51
CA ILE A 113 -3.92 -1.98 -12.58
C ILE A 113 -5.11 -1.40 -13.34
N HIS A 114 -4.89 -0.43 -14.22
CA HIS A 114 -5.96 0.13 -15.04
C HIS A 114 -6.60 -0.93 -15.95
N LYS A 115 -5.78 -1.67 -16.71
CA LYS A 115 -6.29 -2.68 -17.65
C LYS A 115 -7.01 -3.84 -16.97
N PHE A 116 -6.61 -4.19 -15.75
CA PHE A 116 -7.17 -5.34 -15.02
C PHE A 116 -8.17 -4.87 -13.98
N ASN A 117 -7.70 -4.28 -12.88
CA ASN A 117 -8.51 -3.93 -11.72
C ASN A 117 -9.61 -2.89 -12.01
N VAL A 118 -9.42 -2.04 -13.02
CA VAL A 118 -10.43 -1.04 -13.43
C VAL A 118 -11.27 -1.58 -14.60
N LEU A 119 -10.68 -1.73 -15.79
CA LEU A 119 -11.45 -1.97 -17.01
C LEU A 119 -12.14 -3.35 -17.08
N LYS A 120 -11.66 -4.37 -16.36
CA LYS A 120 -12.33 -5.70 -16.34
C LYS A 120 -13.51 -5.76 -15.38
N VAL A 121 -13.79 -4.70 -14.62
CA VAL A 121 -14.92 -4.64 -13.69
C VAL A 121 -15.87 -3.55 -14.14
N LYS A 122 -17.04 -3.97 -14.67
CA LYS A 122 -18.11 -3.06 -15.11
C LYS A 122 -17.57 -1.95 -16.05
N ASP A 123 -16.66 -2.32 -16.95
CA ASP A 123 -16.01 -1.41 -17.91
C ASP A 123 -15.35 -0.17 -17.27
N GLY A 124 -14.88 -0.29 -16.02
CA GLY A 124 -14.27 0.80 -15.25
C GLY A 124 -15.25 1.72 -14.54
N MET A 125 -16.56 1.49 -14.65
CA MET A 125 -17.62 2.37 -14.11
C MET A 125 -17.86 2.19 -12.61
N ARG A 126 -16.93 1.56 -11.90
CA ARG A 126 -17.00 1.33 -10.44
C ARG A 126 -15.72 1.64 -9.67
N GLY A 127 -14.62 1.98 -10.34
CA GLY A 127 -13.30 2.17 -9.73
C GLY A 127 -12.43 0.91 -9.82
N ALA A 128 -11.38 0.84 -9.01
CA ALA A 128 -10.42 -0.27 -9.04
C ALA A 128 -10.75 -1.33 -7.99
N VAL A 129 -11.01 -2.58 -8.41
CA VAL A 129 -11.14 -3.70 -7.46
C VAL A 129 -9.78 -4.01 -6.83
N ASN A 130 -9.76 -4.28 -5.53
CA ASN A 130 -8.53 -4.41 -4.77
C ASN A 130 -7.62 -5.51 -5.31
N GLY A 131 -8.15 -6.71 -5.56
CA GLY A 131 -7.39 -7.86 -6.03
C GLY A 131 -7.94 -8.43 -7.34
N MET A 132 -7.05 -8.64 -8.30
CA MET A 132 -7.36 -9.35 -9.54
C MET A 132 -6.30 -10.39 -9.86
N LEU A 133 -6.72 -11.60 -10.21
CA LEU A 133 -5.80 -12.65 -10.63
C LEU A 133 -5.16 -12.31 -12.00
N PRO A 134 -3.98 -12.86 -12.32
CA PRO A 134 -3.30 -12.59 -13.60
C PRO A 134 -4.09 -13.00 -14.84
N ASP A 135 -5.08 -13.90 -14.70
CA ASP A 135 -5.99 -14.32 -15.76
C ASP A 135 -7.18 -13.35 -15.97
N GLY A 136 -7.31 -12.33 -15.12
CA GLY A 136 -8.35 -11.31 -15.18
C GLY A 136 -9.62 -11.62 -14.38
N ARG A 137 -9.67 -12.73 -13.62
CA ARG A 137 -10.75 -12.97 -12.66
C ARG A 137 -10.51 -12.18 -11.37
N VAL A 138 -11.57 -11.71 -10.74
CA VAL A 138 -11.50 -11.05 -9.42
C VAL A 138 -10.93 -12.04 -8.40
N ASP A 139 -10.05 -11.55 -7.53
CA ASP A 139 -9.52 -12.35 -6.43
C ASP A 139 -10.60 -12.53 -5.35
N MET A 140 -11.00 -13.78 -5.12
CA MET A 140 -12.04 -14.16 -4.16
C MET A 140 -11.48 -14.74 -2.85
N SER A 141 -10.17 -14.62 -2.62
CA SER A 141 -9.49 -15.17 -1.42
C SER A 141 -9.92 -14.50 -0.11
N ALA A 142 -10.40 -13.26 -0.17
CA ALA A 142 -10.85 -12.50 0.98
C ALA A 142 -12.09 -11.66 0.67
N LEU A 143 -12.77 -11.19 1.72
CA LEU A 143 -13.83 -10.19 1.57
C LEU A 143 -13.30 -8.94 0.86
N GLN A 144 -12.12 -8.47 1.26
CA GLN A 144 -11.56 -7.20 0.79
C GLN A 144 -10.86 -7.30 -0.55
N SER A 145 -10.40 -8.50 -0.97
CA SER A 145 -9.78 -8.68 -2.28
C SER A 145 -10.78 -8.41 -3.41
N ARG A 146 -12.06 -8.73 -3.22
CA ARG A 146 -13.15 -8.51 -4.18
C ARG A 146 -13.89 -7.18 -4.04
N GLU A 147 -13.44 -6.31 -3.14
CA GLU A 147 -14.04 -4.99 -2.94
C GLU A 147 -13.32 -3.93 -3.78
N ILE A 148 -14.05 -2.87 -4.08
CA ILE A 148 -13.55 -1.63 -4.64
C ILE A 148 -13.58 -0.60 -3.52
N TRP A 149 -12.42 -0.05 -3.17
CA TRP A 149 -12.32 0.99 -2.16
C TRP A 149 -12.16 2.34 -2.84
N PRO A 150 -13.08 3.31 -2.68
CA PRO A 150 -13.01 4.60 -3.36
C PRO A 150 -11.74 5.37 -3.02
N GLY A 151 -11.34 5.32 -1.74
CA GLY A 151 -10.11 5.98 -1.30
C GLY A 151 -8.85 5.42 -1.95
N VAL A 152 -8.77 4.10 -2.13
CA VAL A 152 -7.67 3.44 -2.86
C VAL A 152 -7.73 3.80 -4.34
N THR A 153 -8.91 3.80 -4.95
CA THR A 153 -9.09 4.18 -6.36
C THR A 153 -8.60 5.61 -6.61
N TYR A 154 -8.93 6.56 -5.72
CA TYR A 154 -8.43 7.93 -5.83
C TYR A 154 -6.91 8.05 -5.59
N ALA A 155 -6.35 7.24 -4.67
CA ALA A 155 -4.90 7.19 -4.47
C ALA A 155 -4.17 6.65 -5.72
N VAL A 156 -4.70 5.61 -6.36
CA VAL A 156 -4.20 5.07 -7.63
C VAL A 156 -4.25 6.13 -8.73
N ALA A 157 -5.39 6.82 -8.87
CA ALA A 157 -5.53 7.92 -9.83
C ALA A 157 -4.53 9.06 -9.54
N ALA A 158 -4.32 9.43 -8.27
CA ALA A 158 -3.30 10.41 -7.90
C ALA A 158 -1.89 9.95 -8.29
N SER A 159 -1.56 8.66 -8.09
CA SER A 159 -0.29 8.09 -8.54
C SER A 159 -0.14 8.12 -10.06
N MET A 160 -1.20 7.88 -10.82
CA MET A 160 -1.20 8.01 -12.28
C MET A 160 -0.91 9.46 -12.73
N ILE A 161 -1.51 10.46 -12.08
CA ILE A 161 -1.24 11.87 -12.36
C ILE A 161 0.23 12.22 -12.09
N GLN A 162 0.80 11.72 -10.98
CA GLN A 162 2.21 11.94 -10.63
C GLN A 162 3.19 11.41 -11.69
N GLU A 163 2.79 10.41 -12.46
CA GLU A 163 3.58 9.80 -13.54
C GLU A 163 3.18 10.29 -14.94
N GLY A 164 2.32 11.32 -15.02
CA GLY A 164 1.89 11.93 -16.28
C GLY A 164 0.79 11.17 -17.02
N MET A 165 0.17 10.16 -16.40
CA MET A 165 -0.88 9.33 -16.99
C MET A 165 -2.28 9.91 -16.71
N VAL A 166 -2.49 11.19 -17.02
CA VAL A 166 -3.65 11.97 -16.56
C VAL A 166 -4.98 11.41 -17.06
N ASP A 167 -5.08 11.04 -18.34
CA ASP A 167 -6.33 10.50 -18.89
C ASP A 167 -6.72 9.19 -18.21
N MET A 168 -5.73 8.31 -17.99
CA MET A 168 -5.92 7.04 -17.27
C MET A 168 -6.34 7.25 -15.81
N ALA A 169 -5.79 8.29 -15.17
CA ALA A 169 -6.18 8.67 -13.82
C ALA A 169 -7.66 9.05 -13.73
N PHE A 170 -8.14 9.89 -14.65
CA PHE A 170 -9.54 10.29 -14.69
C PHE A 170 -10.46 9.14 -15.10
N GLN A 171 -10.03 8.26 -16.02
CA GLN A 171 -10.75 7.02 -16.34
C GLN A 171 -10.86 6.08 -15.14
N THR A 172 -9.86 6.05 -14.25
CA THR A 172 -9.90 5.27 -13.01
C THR A 172 -10.84 5.91 -11.98
N ALA A 173 -10.73 7.23 -11.78
CA ALA A 173 -11.49 7.97 -10.78
C ALA A 173 -12.96 8.14 -11.14
N VAL A 174 -13.30 8.22 -12.43
CA VAL A 174 -14.68 8.43 -12.89
C VAL A 174 -15.59 7.29 -12.45
N GLY A 175 -15.09 6.06 -12.31
CA GLY A 175 -15.88 4.95 -11.79
C GLY A 175 -16.43 5.19 -10.37
N ILE A 176 -15.73 5.97 -9.55
CA ILE A 176 -16.25 6.37 -8.23
C ILE A 176 -17.34 7.44 -8.37
N TYR A 177 -17.17 8.37 -9.31
CA TYR A 177 -18.20 9.36 -9.64
C TYR A 177 -19.48 8.67 -10.16
N GLU A 178 -19.35 7.74 -11.10
CA GLU A 178 -20.47 6.98 -11.64
C GLU A 178 -21.15 6.13 -10.57
N ALA A 179 -20.40 5.49 -9.69
CA ALA A 179 -20.98 4.72 -8.60
C ALA A 179 -21.70 5.61 -7.57
N ALA A 180 -21.10 6.74 -7.16
CA ALA A 180 -21.59 7.48 -6.00
C ALA A 180 -22.52 8.64 -6.34
N TRP A 181 -22.31 9.32 -7.48
CA TRP A 181 -22.88 10.64 -7.77
C TRP A 181 -23.74 10.70 -9.04
N SER A 182 -23.56 9.80 -10.01
CA SER A 182 -24.34 9.85 -11.24
C SER A 182 -25.81 9.47 -11.02
N GLN A 183 -26.67 9.89 -11.95
CA GLN A 183 -28.12 9.68 -11.85
C GLN A 183 -28.51 8.19 -11.85
N GLU A 184 -27.73 7.36 -12.54
CA GLU A 184 -27.90 5.90 -12.63
C GLU A 184 -26.95 5.15 -11.68
N GLY A 185 -26.30 5.88 -10.75
CA GLY A 185 -25.38 5.33 -9.78
C GLY A 185 -26.06 4.57 -8.64
N LEU A 186 -25.28 4.22 -7.63
CA LEU A 186 -25.67 3.38 -6.49
C LEU A 186 -26.27 4.18 -5.32
N GLY A 187 -26.42 5.51 -5.48
CA GLY A 187 -27.08 6.36 -4.49
C GLY A 187 -26.24 6.72 -3.27
N TYR A 188 -24.91 6.82 -3.41
CA TYR A 188 -24.00 7.12 -2.30
C TYR A 188 -23.65 8.61 -2.13
N SER A 189 -24.34 9.51 -2.82
CA SER A 189 -24.16 10.96 -2.69
C SER A 189 -24.16 11.39 -1.22
N PHE A 190 -23.11 12.11 -0.82
CA PHE A 190 -22.89 12.59 0.56
C PHE A 190 -22.66 11.51 1.64
N GLN A 191 -22.52 10.23 1.26
CA GLN A 191 -22.36 9.12 2.19
C GLN A 191 -21.46 8.00 1.64
N ILE A 192 -20.48 8.35 0.80
CA ILE A 192 -19.60 7.40 0.11
C ILE A 192 -19.02 6.37 1.11
N PRO A 193 -19.20 5.06 0.85
CA PRO A 193 -18.74 4.01 1.75
C PRO A 193 -17.22 3.78 1.69
N GLU A 194 -16.70 2.94 2.60
CA GLU A 194 -15.34 2.40 2.51
C GLU A 194 -15.14 1.60 1.23
N GLY A 195 -16.16 0.84 0.83
CA GLY A 195 -16.12 0.10 -0.41
C GLY A 195 -17.44 -0.56 -0.79
N TRP A 196 -17.44 -1.13 -1.99
CA TRP A 196 -18.50 -1.99 -2.51
C TRP A 196 -17.90 -3.19 -3.24
N ASN A 197 -18.62 -4.30 -3.30
CA ASN A 197 -18.20 -5.47 -4.08
C ASN A 197 -18.65 -5.35 -5.55
N THR A 198 -18.34 -6.37 -6.35
CA THR A 198 -18.70 -6.42 -7.79
C THR A 198 -20.20 -6.59 -8.07
N ASP A 199 -20.98 -6.89 -7.03
CA ASP A 199 -22.44 -6.97 -7.07
C ASP A 199 -23.10 -5.66 -6.56
N ASP A 200 -22.31 -4.58 -6.46
CA ASP A 200 -22.74 -3.24 -6.04
C ASP A 200 -23.27 -3.18 -4.59
N GLN A 201 -22.87 -4.13 -3.73
CA GLN A 201 -23.21 -4.12 -2.31
C GLN A 201 -22.13 -3.38 -1.51
N TYR A 202 -22.52 -2.35 -0.76
CA TYR A 202 -21.61 -1.51 0.00
C TYR A 202 -21.23 -2.07 1.39
N ARG A 203 -20.14 -1.54 1.94
CA ARG A 203 -19.71 -1.70 3.34
C ARG A 203 -19.30 -0.34 3.92
N SER A 204 -19.85 -0.01 5.09
CA SER A 204 -19.52 1.18 5.91
C SER A 204 -19.69 2.53 5.19
N LEU A 205 -20.93 3.06 5.15
CA LEU A 205 -21.25 4.40 4.62
C LEU A 205 -20.58 5.54 5.41
N CYS A 206 -20.59 6.74 4.82
CA CYS A 206 -20.05 7.97 5.43
C CYS A 206 -18.58 7.83 5.85
N TYR A 207 -17.76 7.24 4.99
CA TYR A 207 -16.41 6.84 5.35
C TYR A 207 -15.36 7.92 5.09
N MET A 208 -14.24 7.86 5.81
CA MET A 208 -13.17 8.84 5.72
C MET A 208 -12.31 8.69 4.45
N ARG A 209 -12.00 7.45 4.06
CA ARG A 209 -11.02 7.15 3.00
C ARG A 209 -11.32 7.80 1.64
N PRO A 210 -12.58 7.96 1.17
CA PRO A 210 -12.91 8.66 -0.07
C PRO A 210 -12.41 10.12 -0.15
N LEU A 211 -12.08 10.77 0.98
CA LEU A 211 -11.42 12.09 0.98
C LEU A 211 -10.05 12.09 0.26
N ALA A 212 -9.48 10.91 -0.03
CA ALA A 212 -8.28 10.75 -0.85
C ALA A 212 -8.41 11.32 -2.27
N ILE A 213 -9.63 11.68 -2.74
CA ILE A 213 -9.81 12.47 -3.98
C ILE A 213 -8.95 13.73 -4.01
N TRP A 214 -8.69 14.36 -2.85
CA TRP A 214 -7.82 15.53 -2.75
C TRP A 214 -6.35 15.24 -3.07
N ALA A 215 -5.92 13.98 -3.02
CA ALA A 215 -4.59 13.60 -3.49
C ALA A 215 -4.43 13.79 -5.00
N MET A 216 -5.52 13.66 -5.78
CA MET A 216 -5.49 13.99 -7.21
C MET A 216 -5.28 15.49 -7.41
N GLN A 217 -5.98 16.33 -6.64
CA GLN A 217 -5.77 17.77 -6.68
C GLN A 217 -4.32 18.13 -6.31
N TRP A 218 -3.78 17.53 -5.26
CA TRP A 218 -2.36 17.70 -4.89
C TRP A 218 -1.41 17.33 -6.03
N ALA A 219 -1.68 16.24 -6.75
CA ALA A 219 -0.87 15.81 -7.88
C ALA A 219 -0.97 16.76 -9.09
N LEU A 220 -2.17 17.33 -9.36
CA LEU A 220 -2.41 18.29 -10.44
C LEU A 220 -1.77 19.66 -10.17
N SER A 221 -1.85 20.13 -8.92
CA SER A 221 -1.36 21.44 -8.51
C SER A 221 -0.15 21.33 -7.58
N LYS A 222 0.79 20.44 -7.90
CA LYS A 222 1.95 20.17 -7.05
C LYS A 222 2.73 21.47 -6.78
N PRO A 223 2.85 21.92 -5.52
CA PRO A 223 3.58 23.14 -5.22
C PRO A 223 5.07 22.99 -5.54
N LYS A 224 5.77 24.11 -5.73
CA LYS A 224 7.24 24.09 -5.83
C LYS A 224 7.81 23.60 -4.50
N LEU A 225 8.27 22.36 -4.48
CA LEU A 225 8.96 21.79 -3.33
C LEU A 225 10.42 22.26 -3.33
N VAL A 226 10.98 22.52 -2.15
CA VAL A 226 12.40 22.85 -1.97
C VAL A 226 13.20 21.64 -2.46
N LYS A 227 14.07 21.85 -3.46
CA LYS A 227 14.98 20.83 -3.99
C LYS A 227 16.35 21.08 -3.40
N GLU A 228 16.72 20.34 -2.36
CA GLU A 228 18.14 20.13 -2.08
C GLU A 228 18.56 18.81 -2.72
N GLU A 229 19.56 18.88 -3.59
CA GLU A 229 20.21 17.68 -4.11
C GLU A 229 20.87 16.94 -2.96
N MET A 230 20.55 15.66 -2.83
CA MET A 230 21.12 14.80 -1.79
C MET A 230 22.60 14.54 -2.10
N ASN A 231 23.50 15.39 -1.62
CA ASN A 231 24.90 15.01 -1.49
C ASN A 231 25.01 13.93 -0.40
N LEU A 232 25.76 12.88 -0.71
CA LEU A 232 25.93 11.70 0.13
C LEU A 232 27.41 11.55 0.46
N ASP A 233 27.74 11.72 1.74
CA ASP A 233 29.03 11.33 2.27
C ASP A 233 29.04 9.81 2.57
N LEU A 234 30.23 9.21 2.49
CA LEU A 234 30.44 7.79 2.80
C LEU A 234 30.02 7.50 4.25
N VAL A 235 29.26 6.42 4.43
CA VAL A 235 28.72 6.01 5.73
C VAL A 235 29.85 5.48 6.62
N ASP A 236 30.09 6.15 7.75
CA ASP A 236 30.92 5.64 8.84
C ASP A 236 30.22 4.46 9.55
N GLU A 237 30.80 3.27 9.48
CA GLU A 237 30.26 2.04 10.07
C GLU A 237 30.11 2.12 11.60
N THR A 238 30.98 2.87 12.29
CA THR A 238 30.94 3.01 13.75
C THR A 238 29.74 3.86 14.19
N LEU A 239 29.45 4.92 13.44
CA LEU A 239 28.29 5.79 13.66
C LEU A 239 26.97 5.04 13.40
N HIS A 240 26.94 4.22 12.35
CA HIS A 240 25.80 3.37 12.02
C HIS A 240 25.50 2.37 13.15
N HIS A 241 26.53 1.76 13.76
CA HIS A 241 26.34 0.82 14.87
C HIS A 241 25.73 1.51 16.10
N ARG A 242 26.20 2.71 16.45
CA ARG A 242 25.66 3.49 17.59
C ARG A 242 24.18 3.85 17.38
N GLN A 243 23.81 4.29 16.19
CA GLN A 243 22.42 4.61 15.87
C GLN A 243 21.52 3.38 15.92
N ASN A 244 22.01 2.24 15.39
CA ASN A 244 21.26 0.99 15.44
C ASN A 244 20.93 0.57 16.89
N LEU A 245 21.85 0.75 17.83
CA LEU A 245 21.62 0.46 19.26
C LEU A 245 20.53 1.38 19.85
N GLY A 246 20.58 2.68 19.55
CA GLY A 246 19.57 3.64 20.01
C GLY A 246 18.17 3.28 19.54
N PHE A 247 18.00 3.07 18.23
CA PHE A 247 16.70 2.67 17.65
C PHE A 247 16.25 1.28 18.13
N SER A 248 17.17 0.34 18.32
CA SER A 248 16.83 -1.00 18.85
C SER A 248 16.32 -0.93 20.28
N ARG A 249 16.89 -0.04 21.11
CA ARG A 249 16.42 0.19 22.47
C ARG A 249 15.00 0.76 22.48
N VAL A 250 14.73 1.76 21.64
CA VAL A 250 13.37 2.30 21.50
C VAL A 250 12.39 1.23 21.00
N ALA A 251 12.77 0.46 19.98
CA ALA A 251 11.94 -0.62 19.45
C ALA A 251 11.64 -1.69 20.52
N GLN A 252 12.60 -2.01 21.40
CA GLN A 252 12.37 -2.91 22.53
C GLN A 252 11.36 -2.36 23.53
N LEU A 253 11.39 -1.05 23.81
CA LEU A 253 10.43 -0.40 24.71
C LEU A 253 9.03 -0.31 24.12
N LEU A 254 8.91 -0.29 22.80
CA LEU A 254 7.62 -0.27 22.08
C LEU A 254 7.01 -1.66 21.90
N LYS A 255 7.74 -2.74 22.19
CA LYS A 255 7.16 -4.08 22.18
C LYS A 255 6.14 -4.16 23.30
N LEU A 256 4.88 -4.37 22.93
CA LEU A 256 3.86 -4.76 23.88
C LEU A 256 4.33 -6.05 24.58
N PRO A 257 3.97 -6.24 25.86
CA PRO A 257 4.14 -7.53 26.51
C PRO A 257 3.57 -8.61 25.58
N LYS A 258 4.25 -9.76 25.47
CA LYS A 258 3.58 -10.91 24.85
C LYS A 258 2.31 -11.12 25.65
N ASP A 259 1.15 -11.09 24.99
CA ASP A 259 -0.06 -11.62 25.59
C ASP A 259 0.27 -13.07 25.94
N GLU A 260 0.57 -13.31 27.22
CA GLU A 260 0.31 -14.60 27.82
C GLU A 260 -1.21 -14.74 27.80
N ALA A 261 -1.76 -15.03 26.63
CA ALA A 261 -3.10 -15.57 26.53
C ALA A 261 -3.05 -16.86 27.34
N SER A 262 -3.41 -16.75 28.62
CA SER A 262 -3.76 -17.91 29.43
C SER A 262 -4.85 -18.60 28.64
N LYS A 263 -4.47 -19.65 27.90
CA LYS A 263 -5.45 -20.40 27.10
C LYS A 263 -6.46 -20.90 28.12
N SER A 264 -7.66 -20.33 28.08
CA SER A 264 -8.77 -20.80 28.89
C SER A 264 -8.88 -22.31 28.69
N PHE A 265 -9.15 -23.06 29.76
CA PHE A 265 -9.37 -24.51 29.67
C PHE A 265 -10.36 -24.85 28.54
N LEU A 266 -11.37 -23.99 28.32
CA LEU A 266 -12.34 -24.13 27.24
C LEU A 266 -11.72 -24.01 25.84
N GLN A 267 -10.74 -23.11 25.66
CA GLN A 267 -10.04 -22.93 24.39
C GLN A 267 -9.13 -24.12 24.07
N VAL A 268 -8.48 -24.71 25.08
CA VAL A 268 -7.69 -25.93 24.94
C VAL A 268 -8.58 -27.12 24.58
N VAL A 269 -9.74 -27.25 25.25
CA VAL A 269 -10.72 -28.31 24.95
C VAL A 269 -11.27 -28.16 23.53
N TYR A 270 -11.65 -26.94 23.11
CA TYR A 270 -12.14 -26.65 21.77
C TYR A 270 -11.11 -27.04 20.68
N GLU A 271 -9.87 -26.56 20.81
CA GLU A 271 -8.78 -26.89 19.87
C GLU A 271 -8.54 -28.41 19.80
N PHE A 272 -8.62 -29.12 20.93
CA PHE A 272 -8.41 -30.56 21.00
C PHE A 272 -9.57 -31.34 20.35
N THR A 273 -10.80 -30.89 20.52
CA THR A 273 -11.98 -31.50 19.88
C THR A 273 -11.99 -31.27 18.37
N CYS A 274 -11.64 -30.07 17.90
CA CYS A 274 -11.61 -29.76 16.46
C CYS A 274 -10.46 -30.48 15.73
N ARG A 275 -9.33 -30.76 16.41
CA ARG A 275 -8.22 -31.54 15.81
C ARG A 275 -8.47 -33.05 15.73
N ARG A 276 -9.46 -33.57 16.46
CA ARG A 276 -9.77 -35.02 16.49
C ARG A 276 -10.94 -35.44 15.60
N LEU A 277 -11.63 -34.50 14.98
CA LEU A 277 -12.69 -34.78 14.01
C LEU A 277 -12.23 -34.29 12.63
N PRO A 278 -11.82 -35.20 11.73
CA PRO A 278 -11.70 -34.84 10.33
C PRO A 278 -13.13 -34.64 9.78
N LEU A 279 -13.40 -33.42 9.32
CA LEU A 279 -14.38 -33.21 8.23
C LEU A 279 -13.65 -33.44 6.91
#